data_AF-A0A821IJ26-F1
#
_entry.id   AF-A0A821IJ26-F1
#
_cell.length_a   1.000
_cell.length_b   1.000
_cell.length_c   1.000
_cell.angle_alpha   90.00
_cell.angle_beta   90.00
_cell.angle_gamma   90.00
#
_symmetry.space_group_name_H-M   'P 1'
#
loop_
_entity.id
_entity.type
_entity.pdbx_description
1 polymer ?
#
loop_
_entity_poly.entity_id
_entity_poly.type
_entity_poly.pdbx_seq_one_letter_code
_entity_poly.pdbx_strand_id
1 'polypeptide(L)'
;MRDNLLEFPHLDKELVNVAIKEGIKKQQNSRPYSARVSQPCVVKLGTSIHILNGRSDISQSARRLEVLKQCVGYIFSDKIAEARKTSGAVFYSIKSHEDARIALCNELASYKKQNKPRLNNQQFEMIANLLNCALEASSSIDEHGIAYTMLTLATTFHR
;
A
#
# COMPACT_ATOMS: atom_id res chain seq x y z
N MET A 1 36.95 23.64 -29.61
CA MET A 1 36.98 22.39 -30.41
C MET A 1 36.06 21.40 -29.72
N ARG A 2 35.05 20.91 -30.43
CA ARG A 2 33.95 20.07 -29.91
C ARG A 2 34.39 18.61 -29.78
N ASP A 3 34.09 18.04 -28.61
CA ASP A 3 33.67 16.66 -28.30
C ASP A 3 34.29 15.48 -29.08
N ASN A 4 35.23 14.76 -28.43
CA ASN A 4 35.50 13.35 -28.70
C ASN A 4 34.73 12.50 -27.68
N LEU A 5 33.41 12.39 -27.84
CA LEU A 5 32.62 11.40 -27.13
C LEU A 5 32.81 10.06 -27.85
N LEU A 6 33.42 9.08 -27.17
CA LEU A 6 33.54 7.71 -27.67
C LEU A 6 32.13 7.19 -27.99
N GLU A 7 31.94 6.84 -29.27
CA GLU A 7 30.69 6.29 -29.78
C GLU A 7 30.39 4.96 -29.08
N PHE A 8 29.15 4.78 -28.61
CA PHE A 8 28.76 3.55 -27.91
C PHE A 8 28.97 2.33 -28.83
N PRO A 9 29.56 1.23 -28.32
CA PRO A 9 29.80 0.05 -29.13
C PRO A 9 28.48 -0.46 -29.73
N HIS A 10 28.46 -0.57 -31.05
CA HIS A 10 27.26 -0.92 -31.77
C HIS A 10 26.97 -2.42 -31.60
N LEU A 11 25.79 -2.74 -31.09
CA LEU A 11 25.38 -4.12 -30.82
C LEU A 11 25.19 -4.88 -32.14
N ASP A 12 25.86 -6.04 -32.27
CA ASP A 12 25.76 -6.90 -33.44
C ASP A 12 24.39 -7.60 -33.49
N LYS A 13 23.59 -7.23 -34.48
CA LYS A 13 22.21 -7.71 -34.66
C LYS A 13 22.16 -9.21 -34.98
N GLU A 14 23.17 -9.75 -35.66
CA GLU A 14 23.24 -11.18 -36.00
C GLU A 14 23.49 -12.00 -34.74
N LEU A 15 24.41 -11.55 -33.90
CA LEU A 15 24.80 -12.26 -32.67
C LEU A 15 23.66 -12.30 -31.65
N VAL A 16 22.90 -11.20 -31.54
CA VAL A 16 21.68 -11.14 -30.72
C VAL A 16 20.61 -12.11 -31.25
N ASN A 17 20.38 -12.17 -32.56
CA ASN A 17 19.40 -13.08 -33.15
C ASN A 17 19.78 -14.55 -32.96
N VAL A 18 21.07 -14.89 -33.00
CA VAL A 18 21.56 -16.24 -32.70
C VAL A 18 21.31 -16.59 -31.23
N ALA A 19 21.63 -15.69 -30.29
CA ALA A 19 21.40 -15.90 -28.87
C ALA A 19 19.91 -16.11 -28.53
N ILE A 20 19.02 -15.35 -29.18
CA ILE A 20 17.56 -15.50 -29.04
C ILE A 20 17.10 -16.87 -29.56
N LYS A 21 17.56 -17.28 -30.75
CA LYS A 21 17.21 -18.59 -31.34
C LYS A 21 17.73 -19.76 -30.49
N GLU A 22 18.93 -19.64 -29.93
CA GLU A 22 19.51 -20.60 -28.97
C GLU A 22 18.64 -20.72 -27.70
N GLY A 23 18.21 -19.58 -27.13
CA GLY A 23 17.33 -19.55 -25.97
C GLY A 23 15.98 -20.24 -26.21
N ILE A 24 15.34 -19.95 -27.34
CA ILE A 24 14.05 -20.54 -27.71
C ILE A 24 14.17 -22.06 -27.92
N LYS A 25 15.27 -22.53 -28.53
CA LYS A 25 15.54 -23.96 -28.70
C LYS A 25 15.75 -24.69 -27.36
N LYS A 26 16.45 -24.07 -26.40
CA LYS A 26 16.62 -24.63 -25.05
C LYS A 26 15.30 -24.75 -24.30
N GLN A 27 14.40 -23.77 -24.47
CA GLN A 27 13.09 -23.77 -23.83
C GLN A 27 12.12 -24.81 -24.42
N GLN A 28 12.22 -25.12 -25.72
CA GLN A 28 11.41 -26.20 -26.32
C GLN A 28 11.92 -27.61 -25.96
N ASN A 29 13.22 -27.77 -25.71
CA ASN A 29 13.79 -29.08 -25.34
C ASN A 29 13.66 -29.43 -23.84
N SER A 30 13.21 -28.50 -22.99
CA SER A 30 12.80 -28.84 -21.62
C SER A 30 11.39 -29.44 -21.62
N ARG A 31 11.30 -30.77 -21.54
CA ARG A 31 10.04 -31.51 -21.34
C ARG A 31 9.31 -31.00 -20.06
N PRO A 32 7.97 -30.98 -20.02
CA PRO A 32 7.26 -30.72 -18.78
C PRO A 32 7.51 -31.91 -17.85
N TYR A 33 8.05 -31.65 -16.66
CA TYR A 33 8.36 -32.71 -15.70
C TYR A 33 7.06 -33.26 -15.10
N SER A 34 6.57 -34.36 -15.68
CA SER A 34 5.43 -35.13 -15.20
C SER A 34 5.82 -35.99 -13.99
N ALA A 35 4.90 -36.08 -13.03
CA ALA A 35 4.99 -36.70 -11.72
C ALA A 35 5.55 -38.14 -11.68
N ARG A 36 6.34 -38.46 -10.64
CA ARG A 36 6.44 -39.80 -10.04
C ARG A 36 6.65 -39.75 -8.52
N VAL A 37 5.99 -40.69 -7.85
CA VAL A 37 5.88 -40.94 -6.40
C VAL A 37 6.91 -42.01 -5.96
N SER A 38 7.65 -41.80 -4.85
CA SER A 38 7.84 -42.72 -3.69
C SER A 38 9.03 -42.33 -2.76
N GLN A 39 8.82 -42.49 -1.44
CA GLN A 39 9.61 -42.10 -0.22
C GLN A 39 10.91 -42.94 0.04
N PRO A 40 11.74 -42.78 1.13
CA PRO A 40 11.71 -41.85 2.31
C PRO A 40 13.07 -41.19 2.70
N CYS A 41 13.04 -40.01 3.34
CA CYS A 41 13.82 -39.71 4.56
C CYS A 41 13.22 -38.47 5.22
N VAL A 42 12.62 -38.64 6.40
CA VAL A 42 11.91 -37.58 7.12
C VAL A 42 12.91 -36.82 7.97
N VAL A 43 13.26 -35.60 7.55
CA VAL A 43 13.70 -34.55 8.47
C VAL A 43 12.82 -33.34 8.23
N LYS A 44 11.93 -33.07 9.19
CA LYS A 44 11.07 -31.89 9.19
C LYS A 44 11.93 -30.65 9.45
N LEU A 45 12.59 -30.12 8.43
CA LEU A 45 12.98 -28.71 8.46
C LEU A 45 11.73 -27.93 8.05
N GLY A 46 11.10 -27.28 9.04
CA GLY A 46 9.88 -26.49 8.85
C GLY A 46 10.07 -25.48 7.72
N THR A 47 9.20 -25.57 6.72
CA THR A 47 9.08 -24.58 5.65
C THR A 47 8.85 -23.20 6.28
N SER A 48 9.68 -22.22 5.91
CA SER A 48 9.53 -20.83 6.35
C SER A 48 8.15 -20.30 5.97
N ILE A 49 7.42 -19.81 6.97
CA ILE A 49 6.00 -19.36 6.94
C ILE A 49 5.75 -18.19 5.96
N HIS A 50 6.77 -17.60 5.35
CA HIS A 50 6.63 -16.40 4.54
C HIS A 50 5.98 -16.60 3.16
N ILE A 51 6.04 -17.80 2.56
CA ILE A 51 5.58 -18.00 1.17
C ILE A 51 4.06 -18.28 1.07
N LEU A 52 3.42 -18.72 2.16
CA LEU A 52 1.95 -18.90 2.20
C LEU A 52 1.19 -17.60 2.50
N ASN A 53 1.90 -16.50 2.85
CA ASN A 53 1.30 -15.31 3.44
C ASN A 53 0.89 -14.20 2.43
N GLY A 54 1.20 -14.34 1.14
CA GLY A 54 0.90 -13.29 0.16
C GLY A 54 -0.60 -13.01 -0.04
N ARG A 55 -1.47 -14.03 0.09
CA ARG A 55 -2.93 -13.85 0.03
C ARG A 55 -3.49 -13.32 1.36
N SER A 56 -2.88 -13.66 2.48
CA SER A 56 -3.29 -13.18 3.80
C SER A 56 -2.80 -11.76 4.08
N ASP A 57 -1.66 -11.31 3.54
CA ASP A 57 -1.21 -9.91 3.68
C ASP A 57 -2.13 -8.95 2.91
N ILE A 58 -2.53 -9.30 1.68
CA ILE A 58 -3.50 -8.51 0.90
C ILE A 58 -4.88 -8.51 1.58
N SER A 59 -5.29 -9.64 2.14
CA SER A 59 -6.57 -9.73 2.87
C SER A 59 -6.54 -8.94 4.19
N GLN A 60 -5.41 -8.96 4.90
CA GLN A 60 -5.22 -8.20 6.14
C GLN A 60 -5.13 -6.70 5.88
N SER A 61 -4.45 -6.26 4.82
CA SER A 61 -4.45 -4.86 4.42
C SER A 61 -5.85 -4.40 4.02
N ALA A 62 -6.59 -5.19 3.23
CA ALA A 62 -7.98 -4.87 2.88
C ALA A 62 -8.88 -4.71 4.10
N ARG A 63 -8.84 -5.66 5.04
CA ARG A 63 -9.61 -5.59 6.30
C ARG A 63 -9.24 -4.38 7.13
N ARG A 64 -7.94 -4.09 7.25
CA ARG A 64 -7.45 -2.92 7.98
C ARG A 64 -7.98 -1.61 7.39
N LEU A 65 -7.92 -1.48 6.06
CA LEU A 65 -8.43 -0.32 5.35
C LEU A 65 -9.95 -0.20 5.50
N GLU A 66 -10.68 -1.32 5.50
CA GLU A 66 -12.13 -1.33 5.75
C GLU A 66 -12.48 -0.85 7.16
N VAL A 67 -11.76 -1.32 8.19
CA VAL A 67 -11.94 -0.84 9.57
C VAL A 67 -11.67 0.67 9.69
N LEU A 68 -10.65 1.17 8.98
CA LEU A 68 -10.35 2.60 8.92
C LEU A 68 -11.51 3.38 8.28
N LYS A 69 -11.98 2.95 7.10
CA LYS A 69 -13.12 3.56 6.41
C LYS A 69 -14.37 3.58 7.28
N GLN A 70 -14.65 2.47 7.95
CA GLN A 70 -15.79 2.34 8.85
C GLN A 70 -15.69 3.27 10.06
N CYS A 71 -14.48 3.42 10.64
CA CYS A 71 -14.23 4.37 11.72
C CYS A 71 -14.49 5.82 11.28
N VAL A 72 -13.94 6.23 10.14
CA VAL A 72 -14.17 7.56 9.57
C VAL A 72 -15.67 7.77 9.30
N GLY A 73 -16.34 6.77 8.72
CA GLY A 73 -17.78 6.80 8.50
C GLY A 73 -18.60 6.94 9.79
N TYR A 74 -18.19 6.31 10.89
CA TYR A 74 -18.81 6.50 12.20
C TYR A 74 -18.62 7.93 12.72
N ILE A 75 -17.44 8.51 12.53
CA ILE A 75 -17.19 9.91 12.90
C ILE A 75 -18.15 10.82 12.13
N PHE A 76 -18.23 10.74 10.79
CA PHE A 76 -19.15 11.57 9.98
C PHE A 76 -20.64 11.24 10.13
N SER A 77 -20.99 10.17 10.85
CA SER A 77 -22.37 9.78 11.16
C SER A 77 -22.76 10.09 12.61
N ASP A 78 -21.93 10.84 13.34
CA ASP A 78 -22.10 11.19 14.77
C ASP A 78 -22.17 9.98 15.72
N LYS A 79 -21.54 8.86 15.32
CA LYS A 79 -21.45 7.63 16.12
C LYS A 79 -20.09 7.53 16.82
N ILE A 80 -19.72 8.57 17.58
CA ILE A 80 -18.38 8.65 18.21
C ILE A 80 -18.10 7.48 19.16
N ALA A 81 -19.12 6.96 19.85
CA ALA A 81 -18.96 5.79 20.71
C ALA A 81 -18.48 4.55 19.94
N GLU A 82 -18.99 4.32 18.73
CA GLU A 82 -18.57 3.21 17.87
C GLU A 82 -17.19 3.45 17.27
N ALA A 83 -16.90 4.68 16.84
CA ALA A 83 -15.58 5.05 16.36
C ALA A 83 -14.48 4.81 17.42
N ARG A 84 -14.77 5.10 18.69
CA ARG A 84 -13.82 4.87 19.79
C ARG A 84 -13.46 3.39 19.95
N LYS A 85 -14.39 2.45 19.70
CA LYS A 85 -14.12 1.01 19.80
C LYS A 85 -13.04 0.55 18.82
N THR A 86 -13.01 1.13 17.63
CA THR A 86 -12.04 0.77 16.58
C THR A 86 -10.84 1.70 16.53
N SER A 87 -10.86 2.81 17.29
CA SER A 87 -9.82 3.84 17.26
C SER A 87 -8.40 3.31 17.48
N GLY A 88 -8.18 2.43 18.46
CA GLY A 88 -6.84 1.88 18.74
C GLY A 88 -6.25 1.11 17.55
N ALA A 89 -7.06 0.31 16.87
CA ALA A 89 -6.65 -0.41 15.66
C ALA A 89 -6.35 0.55 14.50
N VAL A 90 -7.16 1.61 14.35
CA VAL A 90 -6.97 2.62 13.31
C VAL A 90 -5.71 3.45 13.54
N PHE A 91 -5.45 3.91 14.77
CA PHE A 91 -4.21 4.61 15.11
C PHE A 91 -2.98 3.77 14.84
N TYR A 92 -2.99 2.49 15.26
CA TYR A 92 -1.89 1.57 14.94
C TYR A 92 -1.69 1.42 13.42
N SER A 93 -2.78 1.32 12.68
CA SER A 93 -2.77 1.15 11.22
C SER A 93 -2.14 2.34 10.52
N ILE A 94 -2.52 3.55 10.92
CA ILE A 94 -2.00 4.82 10.39
C ILE A 94 -0.50 4.96 10.70
N LYS A 95 -0.07 4.58 11.91
CA LYS A 95 1.34 4.66 12.31
C LYS A 95 2.23 3.68 11.55
N SER A 96 1.75 2.46 11.38
CA SER A 96 2.58 1.36 10.91
C SER A 96 2.53 1.17 9.39
N HIS A 97 1.53 1.74 8.70
CA HIS A 97 1.27 1.44 7.30
C HIS A 97 0.91 2.66 6.47
N GLU A 98 1.59 2.79 5.33
CA GLU A 98 1.45 3.90 4.38
C GLU A 98 0.11 3.90 3.65
N ASP A 99 -0.36 2.75 3.21
CA ASP A 99 -1.65 2.59 2.54
C ASP A 99 -2.83 3.08 3.40
N ALA A 100 -2.75 2.93 4.74
CA ALA A 100 -3.74 3.44 5.67
C ALA A 100 -3.75 4.98 5.72
N ARG A 101 -2.58 5.63 5.65
CA ARG A 101 -2.48 7.10 5.59
C ARG A 101 -3.08 7.65 4.30
N ILE A 102 -2.76 7.01 3.17
CA ILE A 102 -3.31 7.37 1.85
C ILE A 102 -4.83 7.17 1.85
N ALA A 103 -5.32 6.05 2.38
CA ALA A 103 -6.76 5.78 2.48
C ALA A 103 -7.49 6.81 3.36
N LEU A 104 -6.90 7.21 4.50
CA LEU A 104 -7.46 8.26 5.35
C LEU A 104 -7.64 9.58 4.59
N CYS A 105 -6.63 10.01 3.84
CA CYS A 105 -6.68 11.23 3.04
C CYS A 105 -7.80 11.17 1.98
N ASN A 106 -7.91 10.03 1.28
CA ASN A 106 -8.94 9.82 0.27
C ASN A 106 -10.37 9.83 0.84
N GLU A 107 -10.60 9.19 1.98
CA GLU A 107 -11.91 9.19 2.63
C GLU A 107 -12.30 10.60 3.08
N LEU A 108 -11.39 11.35 3.72
CA LEU A 108 -11.68 12.72 4.16
C LEU A 108 -11.97 13.65 2.98
N ALA A 109 -11.25 13.51 1.87
CA ALA A 109 -11.53 14.23 0.63
C ALA A 109 -12.91 13.87 0.03
N SER A 110 -13.34 12.61 0.16
CA SER A 110 -14.69 12.18 -0.26
C SER A 110 -15.78 12.87 0.56
N TYR A 111 -15.62 12.93 1.89
CA TYR A 111 -16.60 13.59 2.76
C TYR A 111 -16.66 15.11 2.55
N LYS A 112 -15.54 15.75 2.20
CA LYS A 112 -15.52 17.15 1.75
C LYS A 112 -16.41 17.37 0.52
N LYS A 113 -16.30 16.52 -0.51
CA LYS A 113 -17.11 16.62 -1.73
C LYS A 113 -18.61 16.43 -1.47
N GLN A 114 -18.96 15.65 -0.44
CA GLN A 114 -20.34 15.38 -0.04
C GLN A 114 -20.99 16.54 0.74
N ASN A 115 -20.32 17.70 0.90
CA ASN A 115 -20.89 18.90 1.53
C ASN A 115 -21.49 18.63 2.93
N LYS A 116 -20.85 17.79 3.75
CA LYS A 116 -21.20 17.62 5.18
C LYS A 116 -20.32 18.55 6.01
N PRO A 117 -20.70 19.82 6.25
CA PRO A 117 -19.72 20.85 6.62
C PRO A 117 -19.67 21.11 8.13
N ARG A 118 -20.52 20.47 8.94
CA ARG A 118 -20.55 20.68 10.39
C ARG A 118 -20.17 19.42 11.14
N LEU A 119 -18.89 19.35 11.49
CA LEU A 119 -18.41 18.43 12.52
C LEU A 119 -18.65 19.07 13.89
N ASN A 120 -19.24 18.30 14.80
CA ASN A 120 -19.27 18.57 16.23
C ASN A 120 -17.84 18.59 16.78
N ASN A 121 -17.62 19.26 17.92
CA ASN A 121 -16.29 19.42 18.52
C ASN A 121 -15.59 18.06 18.70
N GLN A 122 -16.31 17.05 19.19
CA GLN A 122 -15.76 15.70 19.38
C GLN A 122 -15.38 15.01 18.06
N GLN A 123 -16.16 15.22 16.99
CA GLN A 123 -15.84 14.66 15.67
C GLN A 123 -14.58 15.32 15.11
N PHE A 124 -14.48 16.64 15.25
CA PHE A 124 -13.32 17.41 14.81
C PHE A 124 -12.05 16.98 15.55
N GLU A 125 -12.09 16.89 16.89
CA GLU A 125 -10.96 16.42 17.70
C GLU A 125 -10.50 15.02 17.27
N MET A 126 -11.43 14.12 16.98
CA MET A 126 -11.10 12.77 16.56
C MET A 126 -10.43 12.73 15.17
N ILE A 127 -10.92 13.52 14.20
CA ILE A 127 -10.27 13.67 12.89
C ILE A 127 -8.89 14.32 13.02
N ALA A 128 -8.77 15.37 13.82
CA ALA A 128 -7.50 16.05 14.08
C ALA A 128 -6.46 15.08 14.66
N ASN A 129 -6.85 14.24 15.63
CA ASN A 129 -5.97 13.22 16.19
C ASN A 129 -5.54 12.18 15.15
N LEU A 130 -6.43 11.71 14.29
CA LEU A 130 -6.09 10.76 13.22
C LEU A 130 -5.10 11.36 12.21
N LEU A 131 -5.31 12.63 11.85
CA LEU A 131 -4.44 13.35 10.92
C LEU A 131 -3.07 13.65 11.54
N ASN A 132 -3.01 14.12 12.79
CA ASN A 132 -1.76 14.31 13.51
C ASN A 132 -0.97 13.01 13.59
N CYS A 133 -1.64 11.91 13.91
CA CYS A 133 -1.04 10.58 13.91
C CYS A 133 -0.48 10.18 12.54
N ALA A 134 -1.14 10.56 11.43
CA ALA A 134 -0.66 10.28 10.09
C ALA A 134 0.59 11.10 9.75
N LEU A 135 0.66 12.36 10.21
CA LEU A 135 1.82 13.24 10.02
C LEU A 135 3.02 12.77 10.83
N GLU A 136 2.83 12.44 12.11
CA GLU A 136 3.89 11.90 12.99
C GLU A 136 4.55 10.65 12.41
N ALA A 137 3.81 9.87 11.62
CA ALA A 137 4.28 8.64 10.98
C ALA A 137 4.66 8.82 9.50
N SER A 138 4.53 10.02 8.94
CA SER A 138 4.88 10.26 7.54
C SER A 138 6.39 10.18 7.34
N SER A 139 6.83 9.39 6.36
CA SER A 139 8.21 9.36 5.90
C SER A 139 8.43 10.43 4.82
N SER A 140 9.68 10.70 4.46
CA SER A 140 10.06 11.75 3.47
C SER A 140 9.41 11.60 2.08
N ILE A 141 8.74 10.48 1.80
CA ILE A 141 8.06 10.21 0.53
C ILE A 141 6.57 10.58 0.54
N ASP A 142 5.97 10.74 1.72
CA ASP A 142 4.54 11.03 1.93
C ASP A 142 4.25 12.49 2.33
N GLU A 143 5.30 13.28 2.60
CA GLU A 143 5.22 14.59 3.25
C GLU A 143 4.30 15.55 2.49
N HIS A 144 4.36 15.56 1.15
CA HIS A 144 3.62 16.52 0.35
C HIS A 144 2.13 16.18 0.17
N GLY A 145 1.78 14.89 0.05
CA GLY A 145 0.39 14.46 -0.18
C GLY A 145 -0.49 14.58 1.07
N ILE A 146 0.06 14.19 2.22
CA ILE A 146 -0.66 14.26 3.50
C ILE A 146 -0.77 15.72 3.96
N ALA A 147 0.30 16.52 3.85
CA ALA A 147 0.27 17.94 4.20
C ALA A 147 -0.70 18.75 3.32
N TYR A 148 -0.74 18.51 2.00
CA TYR A 148 -1.69 19.17 1.11
C TYR A 148 -3.15 18.83 1.45
N THR A 149 -3.42 17.57 1.79
CA THR A 149 -4.74 17.14 2.23
C THR A 149 -5.11 17.83 3.54
N MET A 150 -4.19 17.91 4.51
CA MET A 150 -4.42 18.63 5.76
C MET A 150 -4.74 20.11 5.55
N LEU A 151 -3.98 20.83 4.71
CA LEU A 151 -4.26 22.23 4.41
C LEU A 151 -5.69 22.37 3.85
N THR A 152 -6.05 21.50 2.92
CA THR A 152 -7.37 21.51 2.27
C THR A 152 -8.51 21.19 3.23
N LEU A 153 -8.31 20.30 4.21
CA LEU A 153 -9.33 19.90 5.18
C LEU A 153 -9.45 20.92 6.31
N ALA A 154 -8.32 21.43 6.83
CA ALA A 154 -8.30 22.53 7.79
C ALA A 154 -9.05 23.74 7.22
N THR A 155 -8.88 24.04 5.93
CA THR A 155 -9.62 25.13 5.27
C THR A 155 -11.08 24.84 4.93
N THR A 156 -11.55 23.60 5.13
CA THR A 156 -12.94 23.20 4.81
C THR A 156 -13.76 22.94 6.06
N PHE A 157 -13.12 22.43 7.11
CA PHE A 157 -13.77 22.11 8.38
C PHE A 157 -13.52 23.17 9.46
N HIS A 158 -12.72 24.21 9.18
CA HIS A 158 -12.73 25.40 10.02
C HIS A 158 -14.07 26.13 9.89
N ARG A 159 -14.46 26.71 11.01
CA ARG A 159 -15.81 27.13 11.36
C ARG A 159 -16.32 28.31 10.54
#